data_AF-A0A429B9N2-F1
#
_entry.id   AF-A0A429B9N2-F1
#
_cell.length_a   1.000
_cell.length_b   1.000
_cell.length_c   1.000
_cell.angle_alpha   90.00
_cell.angle_beta   90.00
_cell.angle_gamma   90.00
#
_symmetry.space_group_name_H-M   'P 1'
#
loop_
_entity.id
_entity.type
_entity.pdbx_description
1 polymer ?
#
loop_
_entity_poly.entity_id
_entity_poly.type
_entity_poly.pdbx_seq_one_letter_code
_entity_poly.pdbx_strand_id
1 'polypeptide(L)'
;MRIGILSFAHLHATEYAAALRRAGVVEIAACDAGHAARSAGEPGGRALADTLGVGYFETEEDLWAWRPDAVVICAENVRHRELAVRAAAEGVHVLCEKPLATSLADAAEMLEAARAAGTVLMTAFPVRFAPAYADLRAAVRRGDLGRIVSIAATNCGGVPTTRAWFVDPALSGGGALTDHVVHVADLLADLLDEDPAEVYAIANTIPNPDRNGDPVPVETAGLVSLRYRDGAIASIDCSWSRPPGRPDAGDLVTLTVIGTEGVAEIAPFADVLTGWNSRGAVASGYGAPLDDLLIRAFLDAVRTGEARQPDALAGYRTVALVEAAYRSLTETAPVRLEMENR
;
A
#
# COMPACT_ATOMS: atom_id res chain seq x y z
N MET A 1 -3.38 5.39 25.23
CA MET A 1 -2.48 4.93 24.17
C MET A 1 -2.15 6.13 23.32
N ARG A 2 -0.86 6.41 23.16
CA ARG A 2 -0.28 7.51 22.40
C ARG A 2 0.10 7.03 21.02
N ILE A 3 -0.38 7.71 19.98
CA ILE A 3 -0.04 7.36 18.60
C ILE A 3 0.65 8.54 17.93
N GLY A 4 1.85 8.30 17.42
CA GLY A 4 2.57 9.21 16.56
C GLY A 4 2.19 9.03 15.09
N ILE A 5 2.09 10.12 14.33
CA ILE A 5 2.03 10.07 12.86
C ILE A 5 3.34 10.66 12.35
N LEU A 6 4.10 9.84 11.64
CA LEU A 6 5.39 10.22 11.06
C LEU A 6 5.19 10.54 9.59
N SER A 7 5.18 11.85 9.32
CA SER A 7 4.98 12.53 8.05
C SER A 7 3.54 12.54 7.49
N PHE A 8 3.25 13.59 6.71
CA PHE A 8 2.07 13.76 5.88
C PHE A 8 2.42 13.72 4.37
N ALA A 9 3.59 13.19 4.01
CA ALA A 9 4.04 13.06 2.62
C ALA A 9 3.10 12.16 1.81
N HIS A 10 2.67 11.04 2.38
CA HIS A 10 1.67 10.15 1.79
C HIS A 10 0.25 10.69 2.06
N LEU A 11 -0.61 10.64 1.03
CA LEU A 11 -1.96 11.22 1.09
C LEU A 11 -2.88 10.54 2.12
N HIS A 12 -2.65 9.26 2.44
CA HIS A 12 -3.44 8.54 3.46
C HIS A 12 -3.20 9.03 4.88
N ALA A 13 -2.13 9.78 5.17
CA ALA A 13 -1.83 10.26 6.51
C ALA A 13 -3.00 11.04 7.14
N THR A 14 -3.70 11.84 6.34
CA THR A 14 -4.87 12.61 6.79
C THR A 14 -6.06 11.71 7.11
N GLU A 15 -6.31 10.68 6.29
CA GLU A 15 -7.41 9.73 6.51
C GLU A 15 -7.11 8.82 7.70
N TYR A 16 -5.88 8.34 7.86
CA TYR A 16 -5.48 7.56 9.04
C TYR A 16 -5.57 8.37 10.32
N ALA A 17 -5.18 9.65 10.31
CA ALA A 17 -5.41 10.53 11.46
C ALA A 17 -6.90 10.64 11.82
N ALA A 18 -7.76 10.79 10.81
CA ALA A 18 -9.21 10.85 11.00
C ALA A 18 -9.79 9.52 11.52
N ALA A 19 -9.36 8.38 10.95
CA ALA A 19 -9.74 7.04 11.37
C ALA A 19 -9.32 6.73 12.82
N LEU A 20 -8.11 7.14 13.23
CA LEU A 20 -7.65 7.03 14.61
C LEU A 20 -8.56 7.80 15.59
N ARG A 21 -8.97 9.02 15.23
CA ARG A 21 -9.91 9.81 16.02
C ARG A 21 -11.29 9.14 16.09
N ARG A 22 -11.82 8.64 14.96
CA ARG A 22 -13.10 7.90 14.91
C ARG A 22 -13.05 6.62 15.73
N ALA A 23 -11.88 5.97 15.83
CA ALA A 23 -11.64 4.82 16.69
C ALA A 23 -11.47 5.17 18.18
N GLY A 24 -11.55 6.45 18.54
CA GLY A 24 -11.52 6.93 19.94
C GLY A 24 -10.12 7.14 20.50
N VAL A 25 -9.07 7.22 19.67
CA VAL A 25 -7.73 7.58 20.15
C VAL A 25 -7.68 9.06 20.46
N VAL A 26 -7.35 9.41 21.72
CA VAL A 26 -7.37 10.79 22.23
C VAL A 26 -5.98 11.44 22.17
N GLU A 27 -4.93 10.65 22.38
CA GLU A 27 -3.54 11.13 22.35
C GLU A 27 -2.91 10.83 20.98
N ILE A 28 -3.10 11.75 20.03
CA ILE A 28 -2.51 11.68 18.69
C ILE A 28 -1.62 12.91 18.49
N ALA A 29 -0.40 12.69 18.01
CA ALA A 29 0.50 13.77 17.61
C ALA A 29 1.20 13.42 16.29
N ALA A 30 1.45 14.41 15.46
CA ALA A 30 2.14 14.25 14.18
C ALA A 30 3.46 15.01 14.17
N CYS A 31 4.38 14.57 13.31
CA CYS A 31 5.57 15.32 12.93
C CYS A 31 5.77 15.15 11.42
N ASP A 32 6.08 16.23 10.71
CA ASP A 32 6.31 16.22 9.26
C ASP A 32 7.62 16.93 8.88
N ALA A 33 8.61 16.85 9.77
CA ALA A 33 9.90 17.51 9.63
C ALA A 33 10.72 16.93 8.46
N GLY A 34 10.66 15.61 8.25
CA GLY A 34 11.41 14.94 7.19
C GLY A 34 10.77 14.95 5.81
N HIS A 35 9.61 15.60 5.62
CA HIS A 35 8.99 15.73 4.31
C HIS A 35 9.69 16.83 3.48
N ALA A 36 10.75 16.41 2.78
CA ALA A 36 11.64 17.31 2.06
C ALA A 36 11.08 17.80 0.71
N ALA A 37 10.19 17.03 0.09
CA ALA A 37 9.71 17.25 -1.28
C ALA A 37 8.30 17.86 -1.36
N ARG A 38 7.95 18.76 -0.43
CA ARG A 38 6.62 19.41 -0.43
C ARG A 38 6.38 20.19 -1.71
N SER A 39 5.21 19.97 -2.28
CA SER A 39 4.74 20.68 -3.45
C SER A 39 4.39 22.14 -3.14
N ALA A 40 4.59 23.06 -4.08
CA ALA A 40 4.07 24.42 -3.95
C ALA A 40 2.54 24.39 -3.75
N GLY A 41 2.04 25.06 -2.70
CA GLY A 41 0.62 25.08 -2.34
C GLY A 41 0.14 23.88 -1.51
N GLU A 42 1.01 22.90 -1.27
CA GLU A 42 0.72 21.79 -0.37
C GLU A 42 0.69 22.27 1.09
N PRO A 43 -0.36 21.94 1.87
CA PRO A 43 -0.41 22.33 3.27
C PRO A 43 0.77 21.74 4.07
N GLY A 44 1.44 22.58 4.86
CA GLY A 44 2.51 22.12 5.76
C GLY A 44 1.97 21.26 6.90
N GLY A 45 2.84 20.46 7.52
CA GLY A 45 2.46 19.49 8.55
C GLY A 45 1.67 20.09 9.72
N ARG A 46 2.08 21.26 10.23
CA ARG A 46 1.36 21.95 11.30
C ARG A 46 -0.06 22.33 10.90
N ALA A 47 -0.24 22.88 9.69
CA ALA A 47 -1.56 23.27 9.20
C ALA A 47 -2.49 22.06 9.01
N LEU A 48 -1.95 20.91 8.56
CA LEU A 48 -2.69 19.66 8.48
C LEU A 48 -3.07 19.15 9.88
N ALA A 49 -2.13 19.12 10.82
CA ALA A 49 -2.38 18.70 12.19
C ALA A 49 -3.47 19.56 12.86
N ASP A 50 -3.43 20.88 12.69
CA ASP A 50 -4.44 21.81 13.19
C ASP A 50 -5.83 21.52 12.58
N THR A 51 -5.87 21.29 11.26
CA THR A 51 -7.13 20.93 10.55
C THR A 51 -7.70 19.61 11.04
N LEU A 52 -6.84 18.63 11.33
CA LEU A 52 -7.20 17.31 11.82
C LEU A 52 -7.47 17.28 13.32
N GLY A 53 -7.13 18.35 14.05
CA GLY A 53 -7.28 18.44 15.49
C GLY A 53 -6.38 17.46 16.26
N VAL A 54 -5.14 17.27 15.81
CA VAL A 54 -4.12 16.43 16.46
C VAL A 54 -2.94 17.27 16.93
N GLY A 55 -2.16 16.77 17.90
CA GLY A 55 -0.94 17.45 18.34
C GLY A 55 0.11 17.53 17.23
N TYR A 56 1.06 18.45 17.34
CA TYR A 56 2.15 18.56 16.37
C TYR A 56 3.49 18.89 17.02
N PHE A 57 4.51 18.11 16.66
CA PHE A 57 5.90 18.30 17.04
C PHE A 57 6.71 18.83 15.85
N GLU A 58 7.56 19.82 16.10
CA GLU A 58 8.41 20.41 15.05
C GLU A 58 9.57 19.50 14.63
N THR A 59 9.99 18.60 15.54
CA THR A 59 11.07 17.65 15.30
C THR A 59 10.60 16.23 15.57
N GLU A 60 11.22 15.27 14.89
CA GLU A 60 10.96 13.85 15.16
C GLU A 60 11.45 13.50 16.57
N GLU A 61 12.56 14.08 17.02
CA GLU A 61 13.13 13.91 18.36
C GLU A 61 12.12 14.24 19.46
N ASP A 62 11.35 15.32 19.32
CA ASP A 62 10.31 15.67 20.29
C ASP A 62 9.16 14.64 20.30
N LEU A 63 8.79 14.10 19.13
CA LEU A 63 7.79 13.04 19.02
C LEU A 63 8.28 11.75 19.68
N TRP A 64 9.54 11.36 19.49
CA TRP A 64 10.11 10.18 20.14
C TRP A 64 10.27 10.39 21.66
N ALA A 65 10.67 11.59 22.09
CA ALA A 65 10.73 11.96 23.51
C ALA A 65 9.35 11.93 24.19
N TRP A 66 8.26 12.12 23.42
CA TRP A 66 6.88 11.97 23.89
C TRP A 66 6.48 10.50 24.16
N ARG A 67 7.30 9.53 23.72
CA ARG A 67 7.15 8.09 23.94
C ARG A 67 5.79 7.56 23.44
N PRO A 68 5.57 7.51 22.12
CA PRO A 68 4.37 6.89 21.57
C PRO A 68 4.34 5.39 21.87
N ASP A 69 3.15 4.83 22.06
CA ASP A 69 2.97 3.36 22.14
C ASP A 69 3.02 2.74 20.73
N ALA A 70 2.60 3.51 19.73
CA ALA A 70 2.59 3.11 18.32
C ALA A 70 2.82 4.31 17.40
N VAL A 71 3.31 4.06 16.19
CA VAL A 71 3.44 5.07 15.13
C VAL A 71 2.79 4.61 13.82
N VAL A 72 2.24 5.57 13.08
CA VAL A 72 1.80 5.41 11.69
C VAL A 72 2.80 6.13 10.80
N ILE A 73 3.50 5.39 9.94
CA ILE A 73 4.51 5.93 9.02
C ILE A 73 3.84 6.19 7.67
N CYS A 74 3.84 7.46 7.26
CA CYS A 74 3.30 7.96 5.99
C CYS A 74 4.29 8.91 5.31
N ALA A 75 5.58 8.62 5.46
CA ALA A 75 6.67 9.35 4.81
C ALA A 75 6.83 8.91 3.34
N GLU A 76 7.78 9.51 2.63
CA GLU A 76 8.25 8.97 1.36
C GLU A 76 8.81 7.55 1.55
N ASN A 77 8.62 6.68 0.55
CA ASN A 77 8.91 5.24 0.67
C ASN A 77 10.34 4.93 1.18
N VAL A 78 11.33 5.71 0.75
CA VAL A 78 12.74 5.55 1.17
C VAL A 78 12.97 5.78 2.66
N ARG A 79 12.06 6.48 3.35
CA ARG A 79 12.17 6.78 4.78
C ARG A 79 11.54 5.70 5.67
N HIS A 80 10.77 4.78 5.10
CA HIS A 80 10.05 3.75 5.87
C HIS A 80 11.01 2.93 6.75
N ARG A 81 12.13 2.48 6.18
CA ARG A 81 13.12 1.65 6.88
C ARG A 81 13.72 2.35 8.09
N GLU A 82 14.20 3.58 7.93
CA GLU A 82 14.78 4.36 9.03
C GLU A 82 13.79 4.50 10.20
N LEU A 83 12.56 4.89 9.89
CA LEU A 83 11.53 5.17 10.89
C LEU A 83 11.03 3.89 11.58
N ALA A 84 10.84 2.80 10.83
CA ALA A 84 10.37 1.53 11.39
C ALA A 84 11.44 0.85 12.25
N VAL A 85 12.71 0.88 11.82
CA VAL A 85 13.82 0.32 12.62
C VAL A 85 14.03 1.13 13.90
N ARG A 86 13.91 2.47 13.83
CA ARG A 86 13.91 3.32 15.03
C ARG A 86 12.78 2.98 15.99
N ALA A 87 11.55 2.83 15.47
CA ALA A 87 10.40 2.45 16.29
C ALA A 87 10.63 1.10 17.00
N ALA A 88 11.14 0.10 16.29
CA ALA A 88 11.48 -1.19 16.88
C ALA A 88 12.54 -1.07 17.99
N ALA A 89 13.59 -0.26 17.79
CA ALA A 89 14.62 0.00 18.81
C ALA A 89 14.05 0.69 20.07
N GLU A 90 12.98 1.46 19.94
CA GLU A 90 12.28 2.11 21.05
C GLU A 90 11.14 1.25 21.64
N GLY A 91 10.90 0.04 21.11
CA GLY A 91 9.81 -0.84 21.54
C GLY A 91 8.42 -0.36 21.13
N VAL A 92 8.34 0.43 20.06
CA VAL A 92 7.13 1.08 19.56
C VAL A 92 6.52 0.26 18.41
N HIS A 93 5.20 0.08 18.42
CA HIS A 93 4.49 -0.62 17.35
C HIS A 93 4.32 0.24 16.10
N VAL A 94 4.21 -0.39 14.92
CA VAL A 94 4.24 0.33 13.64
C VAL A 94 3.10 -0.11 12.71
N LEU A 95 2.39 0.85 12.15
CA LEU A 95 1.67 0.71 10.89
C LEU A 95 2.44 1.48 9.82
N CYS A 96 3.00 0.80 8.83
CA CYS A 96 3.79 1.40 7.78
C CYS A 96 3.00 1.44 6.48
N GLU A 97 3.00 2.60 5.79
CA GLU A 97 2.47 2.69 4.44
C GLU A 97 3.15 1.70 3.48
N LYS A 98 2.42 1.39 2.40
CA LYS A 98 2.90 0.55 1.31
C LYS A 98 3.58 1.42 0.23
N PRO A 99 4.56 0.89 -0.51
CA PRO A 99 5.29 -0.37 -0.28
C PRO A 99 6.05 -0.33 1.06
N LEU A 100 6.29 -1.50 1.67
CA LEU A 100 6.96 -1.56 2.97
C LEU A 100 8.35 -0.89 2.92
N ALA A 101 9.10 -1.11 1.85
CA ALA A 101 10.36 -0.44 1.57
C ALA A 101 10.61 -0.35 0.05
N THR A 102 11.65 0.38 -0.34
CA THR A 102 12.09 0.51 -1.75
C THR A 102 13.10 -0.56 -2.17
N SER A 103 13.55 -1.42 -1.26
CA SER A 103 14.43 -2.54 -1.55
C SER A 103 14.09 -3.75 -0.69
N LEU A 104 14.36 -4.96 -1.19
CA LEU A 104 14.13 -6.18 -0.43
C LEU A 104 15.01 -6.27 0.84
N ALA A 105 16.23 -5.74 0.78
CA ALA A 105 17.14 -5.71 1.92
C ALA A 105 16.59 -4.83 3.06
N ASP A 106 16.07 -3.65 2.72
CA ASP A 106 15.45 -2.75 3.70
C ASP A 106 14.19 -3.36 4.31
N ALA A 107 13.33 -3.99 3.49
CA ALA A 107 12.15 -4.69 3.97
C ALA A 107 12.50 -5.84 4.93
N ALA A 108 13.57 -6.60 4.62
CA ALA A 108 14.07 -7.66 5.50
C ALA A 108 14.54 -7.10 6.84
N GLU A 109 15.29 -6.00 6.83
CA GLU A 109 15.78 -5.37 8.06
C GLU A 109 14.63 -4.87 8.94
N MET A 110 13.59 -4.26 8.34
CA MET A 110 12.40 -3.83 9.07
C MET A 110 11.67 -5.00 9.73
N LEU A 111 11.49 -6.10 8.99
CA LEU A 111 10.86 -7.33 9.49
C LEU A 111 11.66 -7.91 10.68
N GLU A 112 12.97 -8.05 10.53
CA GLU A 112 13.83 -8.63 11.56
C GLU A 112 13.97 -7.72 12.79
N ALA A 113 14.02 -6.40 12.60
CA ALA A 113 14.02 -5.44 13.70
C ALA A 113 12.74 -5.55 14.55
N ALA A 114 11.57 -5.60 13.90
CA ALA A 114 10.28 -5.76 14.59
C ALA A 114 10.18 -7.10 15.32
N ARG A 115 10.62 -8.19 14.67
CA ARG A 115 10.69 -9.53 15.29
C ARG A 115 11.60 -9.55 16.51
N ALA A 116 12.79 -8.98 16.42
CA ALA A 116 13.76 -8.94 17.52
C ALA A 116 13.26 -8.10 18.70
N ALA A 117 12.56 -7.00 18.43
CA ALA A 117 11.97 -6.14 19.44
C ALA A 117 10.67 -6.71 20.06
N GLY A 118 10.04 -7.70 19.40
CA GLY A 118 8.72 -8.18 19.78
C GLY A 118 7.61 -7.15 19.55
N THR A 119 7.80 -6.23 18.60
CA THR A 119 6.82 -5.21 18.26
C THR A 119 6.01 -5.61 17.03
N VAL A 120 4.71 -5.29 17.05
CA VAL A 120 3.87 -5.31 15.85
C VAL A 120 4.43 -4.37 14.78
N LEU A 121 4.62 -4.89 13.57
CA LEU A 121 4.79 -4.12 12.32
C LEU A 121 3.75 -4.62 11.31
N MET A 122 2.78 -3.76 10.97
CA MET A 122 1.77 -4.01 9.95
C MET A 122 2.04 -3.16 8.71
N THR A 123 1.76 -3.71 7.53
CA THR A 123 1.82 -2.97 6.25
C THR A 123 0.42 -2.50 5.87
N ALA A 124 0.28 -1.25 5.43
CA ALA A 124 -1.02 -0.63 5.18
C ALA A 124 -1.65 -1.11 3.86
N PHE A 125 -2.28 -2.29 3.86
CA PHE A 125 -3.10 -2.79 2.74
C PHE A 125 -4.60 -2.74 3.09
N PRO A 126 -5.28 -1.59 2.92
CA PRO A 126 -6.68 -1.43 3.29
C PRO A 126 -7.64 -2.35 2.50
N VAL A 127 -7.29 -2.69 1.25
CA VAL A 127 -8.12 -3.57 0.39
C VAL A 127 -8.29 -4.97 0.99
N ARG A 128 -7.35 -5.40 1.85
CA ARG A 128 -7.43 -6.66 2.60
C ARG A 128 -8.68 -6.75 3.49
N PHE A 129 -9.25 -5.61 3.86
CA PHE A 129 -10.42 -5.48 4.72
C PHE A 129 -11.72 -5.24 3.94
N ALA A 130 -11.69 -5.25 2.60
CA ALA A 130 -12.89 -5.07 1.80
C ALA A 130 -13.87 -6.25 1.99
N PRO A 131 -15.17 -6.00 2.22
CA PRO A 131 -16.16 -7.08 2.35
C PRO A 131 -16.20 -8.01 1.14
N ALA A 132 -16.14 -7.45 -0.08
CA ALA A 132 -16.08 -8.23 -1.31
C ALA A 132 -14.86 -9.17 -1.35
N TYR A 133 -13.69 -8.70 -0.88
CA TYR A 133 -12.50 -9.53 -0.80
C TYR A 133 -12.62 -10.62 0.28
N ALA A 134 -13.20 -10.29 1.44
CA ALA A 134 -13.46 -11.27 2.49
C ALA A 134 -14.37 -12.40 2.00
N ASP A 135 -15.42 -12.08 1.23
CA ASP A 135 -16.34 -13.05 0.64
C ASP A 135 -15.65 -13.91 -0.43
N LEU A 136 -14.84 -13.30 -1.31
CA LEU A 136 -14.03 -14.03 -2.29
C LEU A 136 -13.08 -15.02 -1.60
N ARG A 137 -12.34 -14.56 -0.59
CA ARG A 137 -11.43 -15.40 0.18
C ARG A 137 -12.16 -16.55 0.85
N ALA A 138 -13.34 -16.29 1.40
CA ALA A 138 -14.16 -17.32 2.03
C ALA A 138 -14.65 -18.35 0.99
N ALA A 139 -15.07 -17.93 -0.20
CA ALA A 139 -15.49 -18.82 -1.29
C ALA A 139 -14.35 -19.73 -1.78
N VAL A 140 -13.15 -19.17 -1.98
CA VAL A 140 -11.96 -19.95 -2.36
C VAL A 140 -11.62 -20.96 -1.27
N ARG A 141 -11.60 -20.55 0.01
CA ARG A 141 -11.29 -21.44 1.14
C ARG A 141 -12.31 -22.55 1.36
N ARG A 142 -13.58 -22.33 1.01
CA ARG A 142 -14.63 -23.38 1.02
C ARG A 142 -14.51 -24.36 -0.15
N GLY A 143 -13.72 -24.03 -1.17
CA GLY A 143 -13.60 -24.81 -2.40
C GLY A 143 -14.73 -24.56 -3.39
N ASP A 144 -15.50 -23.46 -3.24
CA ASP A 144 -16.67 -23.17 -4.09
C ASP A 144 -16.31 -23.00 -5.58
N LEU A 145 -15.04 -22.68 -5.87
CA LEU A 145 -14.52 -22.52 -7.24
C LEU A 145 -13.74 -23.76 -7.72
N GLY A 146 -13.59 -24.80 -6.89
CA GLY A 146 -12.68 -25.92 -7.14
C GLY A 146 -11.22 -25.49 -7.08
N ARG A 147 -10.37 -26.06 -7.94
CA ARG A 147 -8.96 -25.67 -8.06
C ARG A 147 -8.85 -24.39 -8.88
N ILE A 148 -8.10 -23.41 -8.39
CA ILE A 148 -7.85 -22.16 -9.13
C ILE A 148 -7.00 -22.45 -10.37
N VAL A 149 -7.42 -21.90 -11.49
CA VAL A 149 -6.78 -22.06 -12.80
C VAL A 149 -6.07 -20.77 -13.20
N SER A 150 -6.78 -19.63 -13.12
CA SER A 150 -6.22 -18.34 -13.50
C SER A 150 -6.86 -17.18 -12.75
N ILE A 151 -6.08 -16.13 -12.50
CA ILE A 151 -6.58 -14.87 -11.93
C ILE A 151 -6.19 -13.70 -12.84
N ALA A 152 -7.16 -12.89 -13.24
CA ALA A 152 -6.90 -11.60 -13.86
C ALA A 152 -7.20 -10.49 -12.86
N ALA A 153 -6.22 -9.65 -12.56
CA ALA A 153 -6.36 -8.58 -11.60
C ALA A 153 -5.84 -7.25 -12.15
N THR A 154 -6.45 -6.17 -11.68
CA THR A 154 -6.07 -4.81 -12.05
C THR A 154 -5.85 -3.99 -10.79
N ASN A 155 -4.93 -3.03 -10.87
CA ASN A 155 -4.85 -1.86 -10.03
C ASN A 155 -4.40 -0.69 -10.91
N CYS A 156 -5.35 -0.03 -11.57
CA CYS A 156 -5.05 0.97 -12.58
C CYS A 156 -5.59 2.32 -12.15
N GLY A 157 -4.73 3.32 -12.01
CA GLY A 157 -5.06 4.70 -11.62
C GLY A 157 -4.61 5.74 -12.65
N GLY A 158 -4.76 7.02 -12.32
CA GLY A 158 -4.03 8.10 -12.98
C GLY A 158 -2.60 8.22 -12.47
N VAL A 159 -1.76 9.00 -13.17
CA VAL A 159 -0.44 9.36 -12.65
C VAL A 159 -0.61 10.15 -11.35
N PRO A 160 0.09 9.79 -10.26
CA PRO A 160 0.02 10.52 -9.00
C PRO A 160 0.69 11.89 -9.16
N THR A 161 -0.14 12.91 -9.38
CA THR A 161 0.31 14.30 -9.61
C THR A 161 0.19 15.18 -8.37
N THR A 162 -0.45 14.70 -7.29
CA THR A 162 -0.72 15.52 -6.10
C THR A 162 0.50 15.71 -5.21
N ARG A 163 1.45 14.77 -5.19
CA ARG A 163 2.71 14.89 -4.42
C ARG A 163 3.88 14.59 -5.35
N ALA A 164 4.85 15.50 -5.41
CA ALA A 164 5.98 15.41 -6.33
C ALA A 164 6.84 14.16 -6.14
N TRP A 165 6.97 13.67 -4.90
CA TRP A 165 7.84 12.55 -4.57
C TRP A 165 7.42 11.21 -5.20
N PHE A 166 6.12 11.02 -5.52
CA PHE A 166 5.63 9.75 -6.08
C PHE A 166 6.25 9.39 -7.43
N VAL A 167 6.58 10.41 -8.23
CA VAL A 167 7.17 10.24 -9.57
C VAL A 167 8.68 10.42 -9.55
N ASP A 168 9.27 10.69 -8.39
CA ASP A 168 10.72 10.74 -8.21
C ASP A 168 11.22 9.36 -7.77
N PRO A 169 11.91 8.59 -8.64
CA PRO A 169 12.37 7.25 -8.31
C PRO A 169 13.34 7.22 -7.12
N ALA A 170 14.03 8.33 -6.81
CA ALA A 170 14.90 8.43 -5.66
C ALA A 170 14.14 8.51 -4.32
N LEU A 171 12.84 8.79 -4.35
CA LEU A 171 11.97 8.88 -3.17
C LEU A 171 10.91 7.77 -3.14
N SER A 172 10.36 7.40 -4.31
CA SER A 172 9.32 6.38 -4.45
C SER A 172 9.87 4.96 -4.63
N GLY A 173 11.08 4.81 -5.17
CA GLY A 173 11.66 3.51 -5.54
C GLY A 173 11.11 2.94 -6.86
N GLY A 174 10.27 3.67 -7.60
CA GLY A 174 9.74 3.22 -8.89
C GLY A 174 8.48 3.95 -9.33
N GLY A 175 7.90 3.51 -10.44
CA GLY A 175 6.66 4.04 -10.99
C GLY A 175 5.45 3.15 -10.69
N ALA A 176 4.66 2.92 -11.74
CA ALA A 176 3.41 2.17 -11.68
C ALA A 176 3.58 0.75 -11.12
N LEU A 177 4.72 0.08 -11.35
CA LEU A 177 4.98 -1.24 -10.79
C LEU A 177 5.05 -1.18 -9.26
N THR A 178 5.91 -0.31 -8.71
CA THR A 178 6.09 -0.16 -7.26
C THR A 178 4.80 0.26 -6.55
N ASP A 179 4.04 1.19 -7.14
CA ASP A 179 2.84 1.71 -6.50
C ASP A 179 1.67 0.71 -6.52
N HIS A 180 1.40 0.07 -7.67
CA HIS A 180 0.16 -0.66 -7.87
C HIS A 180 0.28 -2.19 -7.73
N VAL A 181 1.44 -2.79 -8.04
CA VAL A 181 1.62 -4.25 -7.93
C VAL A 181 1.48 -4.70 -6.48
N VAL A 182 2.00 -3.95 -5.51
CA VAL A 182 1.99 -4.35 -4.09
C VAL A 182 0.60 -4.62 -3.54
N HIS A 183 -0.41 -3.84 -3.97
CA HIS A 183 -1.79 -4.04 -3.54
C HIS A 183 -2.34 -5.39 -3.98
N VAL A 184 -2.13 -5.73 -5.26
CA VAL A 184 -2.69 -6.95 -5.84
C VAL A 184 -1.86 -8.16 -5.42
N ALA A 185 -0.53 -8.03 -5.35
CA ALA A 185 0.36 -9.07 -4.86
C ALA A 185 -0.01 -9.52 -3.44
N ASP A 186 -0.34 -8.57 -2.54
CA ASP A 186 -0.82 -8.88 -1.19
C ASP A 186 -2.10 -9.74 -1.21
N LEU A 187 -3.09 -9.33 -2.00
CA LEU A 187 -4.36 -10.06 -2.13
C LEU A 187 -4.15 -11.45 -2.73
N LEU A 188 -3.32 -11.59 -3.75
CA LEU A 188 -3.06 -12.89 -4.38
C LEU A 188 -2.35 -13.85 -3.42
N ALA A 189 -1.34 -13.36 -2.68
CA ALA A 189 -0.62 -14.16 -1.70
C ALA A 189 -1.56 -14.69 -0.59
N ASP A 190 -2.51 -13.87 -0.12
CA ASP A 190 -3.50 -14.28 0.88
C ASP A 190 -4.60 -15.18 0.36
N LEU A 191 -5.03 -14.93 -0.88
CA LEU A 191 -6.11 -15.68 -1.51
C LEU A 191 -5.66 -17.12 -1.82
N LEU A 192 -4.43 -17.27 -2.30
CA LEU A 192 -3.84 -18.56 -2.68
C LEU A 192 -3.05 -19.22 -1.55
N ASP A 193 -2.74 -18.49 -0.48
CA ASP A 193 -1.88 -18.95 0.63
C ASP A 193 -0.50 -19.44 0.13
N GLU A 194 0.01 -18.81 -0.93
CA GLU A 194 1.25 -19.18 -1.60
C GLU A 194 1.90 -17.98 -2.29
N ASP A 195 3.23 -17.96 -2.34
CA ASP A 195 4.03 -17.03 -3.14
C ASP A 195 4.26 -17.58 -4.57
N PRO A 196 4.22 -16.74 -5.63
CA PRO A 196 4.46 -17.21 -6.99
C PRO A 196 5.90 -17.73 -7.16
N ALA A 197 6.06 -18.76 -8.01
CA ALA A 197 7.35 -19.38 -8.32
C ALA A 197 8.11 -18.66 -9.45
N GLU A 198 7.41 -17.96 -10.33
CA GLU A 198 7.99 -17.27 -11.49
C GLU A 198 7.19 -15.98 -11.79
N VAL A 199 7.92 -14.92 -12.14
CA VAL A 199 7.40 -13.59 -12.48
C VAL A 199 7.94 -13.19 -13.85
N TYR A 200 7.07 -12.69 -14.72
CA TYR A 200 7.44 -12.04 -15.96
C TYR A 200 6.76 -10.68 -16.06
N ALA A 201 7.52 -9.63 -16.38
CA ALA A 201 6.97 -8.28 -16.50
C ALA A 201 7.27 -7.68 -17.87
N ILE A 202 6.32 -6.88 -18.36
CA ILE A 202 6.55 -5.91 -19.43
C ILE A 202 6.04 -4.56 -18.96
N ALA A 203 6.75 -3.50 -19.33
CA ALA A 203 6.40 -2.14 -18.94
C ALA A 203 6.67 -1.17 -20.09
N ASN A 204 6.07 0.01 -20.00
CA ASN A 204 6.40 1.13 -20.86
C ASN A 204 6.66 2.41 -20.06
N THR A 205 7.33 3.34 -20.70
CA THR A 205 7.55 4.70 -20.21
C THR A 205 6.89 5.65 -21.21
N ILE A 206 5.58 5.50 -21.42
CA ILE A 206 4.84 6.47 -22.25
C ILE A 206 4.70 7.75 -21.41
N PRO A 207 5.29 8.88 -21.84
CA PRO A 207 5.23 10.11 -21.06
C PRO A 207 3.77 10.56 -20.90
N ASN A 208 3.34 10.65 -19.65
CA ASN A 208 2.13 11.33 -19.24
C ASN A 208 2.59 12.51 -18.38
N PRO A 209 2.10 13.74 -18.60
CA PRO A 209 2.57 14.90 -17.85
C PRO A 209 2.35 14.73 -16.35
N ASP A 210 3.37 15.09 -15.58
CA ASP A 210 3.23 15.33 -14.15
C ASP A 210 2.37 16.60 -13.90
N ARG A 211 2.28 17.03 -12.64
CA ARG A 211 1.54 18.25 -12.26
C ARG A 211 2.05 19.54 -12.90
N ASN A 212 3.32 19.59 -13.30
CA ASN A 212 3.96 20.74 -13.92
C ASN A 212 3.89 20.68 -15.46
N GLY A 213 3.39 19.57 -16.02
CA GLY A 213 3.39 19.32 -17.46
C GLY A 213 4.65 18.63 -17.98
N ASP A 214 5.56 18.22 -17.08
CA ASP A 214 6.82 17.58 -17.44
C ASP A 214 6.66 16.06 -17.59
N PRO A 215 7.44 15.40 -18.45
CA PRO A 215 7.47 13.95 -18.53
C PRO A 215 7.82 13.28 -17.19
N VAL A 216 7.05 12.28 -16.80
CA VAL A 216 7.34 11.43 -15.65
C VAL A 216 8.56 10.53 -15.93
N PRO A 217 9.58 10.49 -15.05
CA PRO A 217 10.84 9.78 -15.30
C PRO A 217 10.83 8.29 -14.88
N VAL A 218 9.64 7.68 -14.73
CA VAL A 218 9.44 6.29 -14.30
C VAL A 218 8.44 5.58 -15.21
N GLU A 219 8.34 4.25 -15.13
CA GLU A 219 7.38 3.48 -15.91
C GLU A 219 5.93 3.84 -15.54
N THR A 220 5.08 4.01 -16.56
CA THR A 220 3.70 4.47 -16.41
C THR A 220 2.68 3.37 -16.67
N ALA A 221 3.07 2.28 -17.32
CA ALA A 221 2.23 1.09 -17.48
C ALA A 221 3.04 -0.18 -17.29
N GLY A 222 2.40 -1.20 -16.73
CA GLY A 222 3.02 -2.48 -16.44
C GLY A 222 2.00 -3.62 -16.49
N LEU A 223 2.40 -4.72 -17.11
CA LEU A 223 1.69 -6.00 -17.08
C LEU A 223 2.62 -7.03 -16.47
N VAL A 224 2.21 -7.63 -15.34
CA VAL A 224 2.97 -8.65 -14.63
C VAL A 224 2.24 -9.98 -14.72
N SER A 225 2.91 -11.01 -15.20
CA SER A 225 2.42 -12.40 -15.22
C SER A 225 3.12 -13.20 -14.13
N LEU A 226 2.34 -13.99 -13.39
CA LEU A 226 2.78 -14.80 -12.27
C LEU A 226 2.44 -16.26 -12.55
N ARG A 227 3.31 -17.18 -12.13
CA ARG A 227 3.05 -18.63 -12.11
C ARG A 227 3.27 -19.18 -10.72
N TYR A 228 2.30 -19.94 -10.22
CA TYR A 228 2.34 -20.63 -8.93
C TYR A 228 2.81 -22.07 -9.09
N ARG A 229 3.23 -22.72 -8.00
CA ARG A 229 3.82 -24.08 -8.06
C ARG A 229 2.80 -25.14 -8.45
N ASP A 230 1.53 -24.92 -8.10
CA ASP A 230 0.41 -25.81 -8.43
C ASP A 230 -0.06 -25.68 -9.90
N GLY A 231 0.52 -24.73 -10.65
CA GLY A 231 0.21 -24.45 -12.04
C GLY A 231 -0.81 -23.34 -12.27
N ALA A 232 -1.40 -22.74 -11.21
CA ALA A 232 -2.21 -21.55 -11.36
C ALA A 232 -1.37 -20.39 -11.94
N ILE A 233 -2.01 -19.55 -12.74
CA ILE A 233 -1.39 -18.34 -13.31
C ILE A 233 -2.17 -17.09 -12.89
N ALA A 234 -1.49 -15.97 -12.77
CA ALA A 234 -2.15 -14.69 -12.54
C ALA A 234 -1.56 -13.59 -13.41
N SER A 235 -2.37 -12.58 -13.72
CA SER A 235 -1.90 -11.35 -14.35
C SER A 235 -2.30 -10.14 -13.52
N ILE A 236 -1.40 -9.17 -13.41
CA ILE A 236 -1.63 -7.87 -12.78
C ILE A 236 -1.41 -6.79 -13.84
N ASP A 237 -2.46 -6.04 -14.16
CA ASP A 237 -2.32 -4.73 -14.81
C ASP A 237 -2.21 -3.66 -13.73
N CYS A 238 -1.06 -3.00 -13.66
CA CYS A 238 -0.72 -2.03 -12.61
C CYS A 238 -0.61 -0.60 -13.15
N SER A 239 -1.22 -0.31 -14.30
CA SER A 239 -0.88 0.87 -15.09
C SER A 239 -1.49 2.18 -14.57
N TRP A 240 -0.71 3.27 -14.62
CA TRP A 240 -1.18 4.65 -14.53
C TRP A 240 -1.83 5.11 -15.85
N SER A 241 -2.81 4.34 -16.31
CA SER A 241 -3.43 4.42 -17.63
C SER A 241 -4.67 5.32 -17.69
N ARG A 242 -5.15 5.85 -16.56
CA ARG A 242 -6.34 6.70 -16.55
C ARG A 242 -6.00 8.13 -16.99
N PRO A 243 -6.85 8.75 -17.83
CA PRO A 243 -6.62 10.12 -18.26
C PRO A 243 -6.83 11.10 -17.09
N PRO A 244 -6.14 12.25 -17.08
CA PRO A 244 -6.36 13.31 -16.10
C PRO A 244 -7.82 13.71 -16.01
N GLY A 245 -8.33 13.89 -14.79
CA GLY A 245 -9.70 14.31 -14.53
C GLY A 245 -10.74 13.19 -14.53
N ARG A 246 -10.37 11.93 -14.82
CA ARG A 246 -11.20 10.78 -14.43
C ARG A 246 -11.00 10.52 -12.93
N PRO A 247 -12.06 10.38 -12.13
CA PRO A 247 -11.90 9.98 -10.74
C PRO A 247 -11.25 8.60 -10.62
N ASP A 248 -10.30 8.46 -9.70
CA ASP A 248 -9.72 7.18 -9.29
C ASP A 248 -10.71 6.44 -8.37
N ALA A 249 -11.83 5.99 -8.94
CA ALA A 249 -12.86 5.27 -8.22
C ALA A 249 -13.52 4.20 -9.09
N GLY A 250 -14.22 3.24 -8.47
CA GLY A 250 -14.97 2.20 -9.15
C GLY A 250 -14.14 0.95 -9.41
N ASP A 251 -13.41 0.99 -10.51
CA ASP A 251 -12.65 -0.12 -11.10
C ASP A 251 -11.15 -0.02 -10.81
N LEU A 252 -10.76 0.60 -9.68
CA LEU A 252 -9.35 0.76 -9.31
C LEU A 252 -8.72 -0.62 -9.16
N VAL A 253 -9.18 -1.37 -8.15
CA VAL A 253 -8.80 -2.77 -7.93
C VAL A 253 -9.92 -3.69 -8.40
N THR A 254 -9.57 -4.69 -9.21
CA THR A 254 -10.50 -5.76 -9.61
C THR A 254 -9.79 -7.11 -9.60
N LEU A 255 -10.53 -8.18 -9.29
CA LEU A 255 -10.06 -9.56 -9.40
C LEU A 255 -11.13 -10.41 -10.09
N THR A 256 -10.74 -11.13 -11.14
CA THR A 256 -11.51 -12.20 -11.77
C THR A 256 -10.78 -13.51 -11.49
N VAL A 257 -11.38 -14.38 -10.68
CA VAL A 257 -10.81 -15.64 -10.22
C VAL A 257 -11.53 -16.79 -10.90
N ILE A 258 -10.80 -17.52 -11.74
CA ILE A 258 -11.31 -18.68 -12.47
C ILE A 258 -10.82 -19.94 -11.78
N GLY A 259 -11.75 -20.79 -11.36
CA GLY A 259 -11.47 -22.15 -10.90
C GLY A 259 -12.13 -23.21 -11.78
N THR A 260 -11.84 -24.48 -11.50
CA THR A 260 -12.38 -25.61 -12.28
C THR A 260 -13.89 -25.79 -12.15
N GLU A 261 -14.51 -25.24 -11.11
CA GLU A 261 -15.93 -25.44 -10.79
C GLU A 261 -16.72 -24.11 -10.67
N GLY A 262 -16.05 -22.97 -10.78
CA GLY A 262 -16.70 -21.67 -10.66
C GLY A 262 -15.82 -20.49 -11.03
N VAL A 263 -16.47 -19.34 -11.12
CA VAL A 263 -15.84 -18.04 -11.35
C VAL A 263 -16.34 -17.07 -10.30
N ALA A 264 -15.45 -16.26 -9.74
CA ALA A 264 -15.80 -15.15 -8.87
C ALA A 264 -15.13 -13.86 -9.35
N GLU A 265 -15.88 -12.76 -9.29
CA GLU A 265 -15.44 -11.44 -9.72
C GLU A 265 -15.72 -10.44 -8.60
N ILE A 266 -14.72 -9.61 -8.27
CA ILE A 266 -14.88 -8.54 -7.29
C ILE A 266 -14.28 -7.24 -7.79
N ALA A 267 -14.90 -6.14 -7.38
CA ALA A 267 -14.40 -4.78 -7.55
C ALA A 267 -14.59 -4.03 -6.23
N PRO A 268 -13.62 -4.08 -5.29
CA PRO A 268 -13.75 -3.50 -3.95
C PRO A 268 -14.12 -2.01 -3.88
N PHE A 269 -13.86 -1.27 -4.96
CA PHE A 269 -14.12 0.16 -5.05
C PHE A 269 -15.36 0.52 -5.89
N ALA A 270 -16.19 -0.47 -6.28
CA ALA A 270 -17.35 -0.27 -7.14
C ALA A 270 -18.47 0.56 -6.48
N ASP A 271 -18.51 0.61 -5.15
CA ASP A 271 -19.49 1.36 -4.37
C ASP A 271 -19.21 2.87 -4.37
N VAL A 272 -19.31 3.48 -5.55
CA VAL A 272 -19.07 4.90 -5.78
C VAL A 272 -20.10 5.50 -6.73
N LEU A 273 -20.55 6.72 -6.42
CA LEU A 273 -21.23 7.60 -7.35
C LEU A 273 -20.18 8.46 -8.05
N THR A 274 -20.04 8.36 -9.37
CA THR A 274 -19.19 9.25 -10.17
C THR A 274 -20.03 10.14 -11.09
N GLY A 275 -19.50 11.32 -11.42
CA GLY A 275 -20.15 12.25 -12.33
C GLY A 275 -19.30 13.47 -12.63
N TRP A 276 -19.89 14.48 -13.27
CA TRP A 276 -19.23 15.73 -13.62
C TRP A 276 -20.16 16.93 -13.35
N ASN A 277 -19.58 18.06 -12.95
CA ASN A 277 -20.26 19.34 -12.86
C ASN A 277 -19.34 20.47 -13.38
N SER A 278 -19.79 21.72 -13.28
CA SER A 278 -19.05 22.90 -13.75
C SER A 278 -17.71 23.14 -13.03
N ARG A 279 -17.44 22.44 -11.93
CA ARG A 279 -16.18 22.47 -11.17
C ARG A 279 -15.28 21.27 -11.45
N GLY A 280 -15.71 20.31 -12.27
CA GLY A 280 -14.93 19.14 -12.64
C GLY A 280 -15.63 17.82 -12.31
N ALA A 281 -14.85 16.74 -12.33
CA ALA A 281 -15.33 15.42 -11.96
C ALA A 281 -15.63 15.33 -10.45
N VAL A 282 -16.62 14.54 -10.09
CA VAL A 282 -16.98 14.25 -8.71
C VAL A 282 -17.04 12.74 -8.50
N ALA A 283 -16.61 12.31 -7.31
CA ALA A 283 -16.78 10.95 -6.83
C ALA A 283 -17.23 11.01 -5.37
N SER A 284 -18.20 10.17 -5.02
CA SER A 284 -18.68 9.99 -3.66
C SER A 284 -18.82 8.51 -3.37
N GLY A 285 -17.89 7.97 -2.59
CA GLY A 285 -17.93 6.58 -2.13
C GLY A 285 -19.07 6.37 -1.12
N TYR A 286 -19.69 5.20 -1.17
CA TYR A 286 -20.64 4.72 -0.16
C TYR A 286 -20.33 3.28 0.31
N GLY A 287 -19.19 2.74 -0.13
CA GLY A 287 -18.68 1.44 0.30
C GLY A 287 -18.13 1.43 1.73
N ALA A 288 -17.60 0.27 2.13
CA ALA A 288 -17.01 0.09 3.44
C ALA A 288 -15.80 1.02 3.65
N PRO A 289 -15.62 1.60 4.86
CA PRO A 289 -14.50 2.48 5.16
C PRO A 289 -13.23 1.66 5.41
N LEU A 290 -12.52 1.29 4.35
CA LEU A 290 -11.41 0.33 4.41
C LEU A 290 -10.27 0.79 5.33
N ASP A 291 -9.97 2.10 5.35
CA ASP A 291 -8.94 2.67 6.22
C ASP A 291 -9.33 2.60 7.70
N ASP A 292 -10.62 2.80 8.05
CA ASP A 292 -11.11 2.57 9.43
C ASP A 292 -10.94 1.11 9.85
N LEU A 293 -11.18 0.16 8.93
CA LEU A 293 -11.05 -1.26 9.22
C LEU A 293 -9.58 -1.64 9.43
N LEU A 294 -8.68 -1.15 8.58
CA LEU A 294 -7.23 -1.29 8.74
C LEU A 294 -6.76 -0.72 10.08
N ILE A 295 -7.16 0.51 10.41
CA ILE A 295 -6.79 1.16 11.65
C ILE A 295 -7.30 0.39 12.86
N ARG A 296 -8.54 -0.09 12.85
CA ARG A 296 -9.07 -0.92 13.94
C ARG A 296 -8.26 -2.21 14.12
N ALA A 297 -7.93 -2.89 13.03
CA ALA A 297 -7.11 -4.09 13.07
C ALA A 297 -5.71 -3.82 13.66
N PHE A 298 -5.10 -2.67 13.30
CA PHE A 298 -3.84 -2.23 13.88
C PHE A 298 -3.95 -1.93 15.37
N LEU A 299 -4.97 -1.17 15.80
CA LEU A 299 -5.19 -0.88 17.22
C LEU A 299 -5.41 -2.15 18.05
N ASP A 300 -6.09 -3.14 17.48
CA ASP A 300 -6.28 -4.45 18.13
C ASP A 300 -4.98 -5.26 18.21
N ALA A 301 -4.14 -5.20 17.16
CA ALA A 301 -2.80 -5.79 17.19
C ALA A 301 -1.94 -5.16 18.29
N VAL A 302 -1.93 -3.83 18.40
CA VAL A 302 -1.19 -3.09 19.45
C VAL A 302 -1.68 -3.48 20.85
N ARG A 303 -3.00 -3.56 21.07
CA ARG A 303 -3.56 -3.94 22.38
C ARG A 303 -3.21 -5.36 22.81
N THR A 304 -3.11 -6.28 21.85
CA THR A 304 -2.86 -7.70 22.12
C THR A 304 -1.37 -8.06 22.09
N GLY A 305 -0.54 -7.23 21.46
CA GLY A 305 0.86 -7.55 21.15
C GLY A 305 1.01 -8.64 20.08
N GLU A 306 -0.09 -9.05 19.44
CA GLU A 306 -0.10 -10.10 18.42
C GLU A 306 -0.11 -9.48 17.03
N ALA A 307 0.81 -9.92 16.17
CA ALA A 307 0.80 -9.52 14.77
C ALA A 307 -0.52 -9.95 14.09
N ARG A 308 -1.10 -9.03 13.31
CA ARG A 308 -2.29 -9.27 12.49
C ARG A 308 -1.90 -9.14 11.02
N GLN A 309 -2.48 -10.00 10.19
CA GLN A 309 -2.38 -9.82 8.75
C GLN A 309 -3.18 -8.58 8.32
N PRO A 310 -2.64 -7.74 7.43
CA PRO A 310 -1.34 -7.85 6.77
C PRO A 310 -0.17 -7.39 7.65
N ASP A 311 0.80 -8.28 7.87
CA ASP A 311 1.99 -8.02 8.69
C ASP A 311 3.20 -7.62 7.83
N ALA A 312 4.34 -7.38 8.48
CA ALA A 312 5.59 -7.05 7.81
C ALA A 312 6.05 -8.10 6.80
N LEU A 313 5.73 -9.39 7.01
CA LEU A 313 6.07 -10.45 6.06
C LEU A 313 5.23 -10.34 4.78
N ALA A 314 3.95 -9.99 4.90
CA ALA A 314 3.13 -9.65 3.73
C ALA A 314 3.76 -8.48 2.95
N GLY A 315 4.16 -7.41 3.64
CA GLY A 315 4.88 -6.29 3.03
C GLY A 315 6.17 -6.71 2.31
N TYR A 316 7.03 -7.48 2.98
CA TYR A 316 8.26 -8.05 2.42
C TYR A 316 8.02 -8.85 1.13
N ARG A 317 7.01 -9.73 1.13
CA ARG A 317 6.64 -10.55 -0.04
C ARG A 317 6.26 -9.69 -1.24
N THR A 318 5.53 -8.60 -1.02
CA THR A 318 5.16 -7.70 -2.12
C THR A 318 6.36 -6.95 -2.69
N VAL A 319 7.32 -6.54 -1.84
CA VAL A 319 8.58 -5.91 -2.28
C VAL A 319 9.41 -6.90 -3.09
N ALA A 320 9.51 -8.15 -2.66
CA ALA A 320 10.21 -9.21 -3.40
C ALA A 320 9.64 -9.40 -4.81
N LEU A 321 8.32 -9.37 -4.93
CA LEU A 321 7.63 -9.51 -6.22
C LEU A 321 7.86 -8.31 -7.13
N VAL A 322 7.82 -7.09 -6.59
CA VAL A 322 8.15 -5.86 -7.34
C VAL A 322 9.60 -5.89 -7.82
N GLU A 323 10.55 -6.26 -6.96
CA GLU A 323 11.96 -6.35 -7.34
C GLU A 323 12.18 -7.42 -8.44
N ALA A 324 11.51 -8.56 -8.34
CA ALA A 324 11.53 -9.59 -9.39
C ALA A 324 10.90 -9.10 -10.70
N ALA A 325 9.84 -8.29 -10.65
CA ALA A 325 9.28 -7.66 -11.83
C ALA A 325 10.28 -6.71 -12.51
N TYR A 326 10.97 -5.84 -11.76
CA TYR A 326 12.02 -4.98 -12.32
C TYR A 326 13.21 -5.77 -12.88
N ARG A 327 13.61 -6.85 -12.20
CA ARG A 327 14.62 -7.76 -12.73
C ARG A 327 14.17 -8.39 -14.05
N SER A 328 12.91 -8.81 -14.14
CA SER A 328 12.34 -9.36 -15.37
C SER A 328 12.38 -8.35 -16.53
N LEU A 329 12.13 -7.06 -16.27
CA LEU A 329 12.27 -5.99 -17.28
C LEU A 329 13.70 -5.86 -17.79
N THR A 330 14.68 -5.95 -16.88
CA THR A 330 16.11 -5.81 -17.20
C THR A 330 16.64 -7.04 -17.93
N GLU A 331 16.29 -8.23 -17.46
CA GLU A 331 16.69 -9.53 -18.03
C GLU A 331 15.90 -9.86 -19.31
N THR A 332 14.77 -9.18 -19.53
CA THR A 332 13.80 -9.44 -20.62
C THR A 332 13.29 -10.89 -20.64
N ALA A 333 13.25 -11.52 -19.46
CA ALA A 333 12.95 -12.94 -19.29
C ALA A 333 12.18 -13.19 -17.98
N PRO A 334 11.50 -14.33 -17.83
CA PRO A 334 10.90 -14.72 -16.56
C PRO A 334 11.95 -14.92 -15.46
N VAL A 335 11.68 -14.41 -14.27
CA VAL A 335 12.52 -14.51 -13.08
C VAL A 335 11.88 -15.49 -12.10
N ARG A 336 12.66 -16.47 -11.61
CA ARG A 336 12.21 -17.38 -10.56
C ARG A 336 12.36 -16.74 -9.18
N LEU A 337 11.35 -16.95 -8.34
CA LEU A 337 11.34 -16.52 -6.95
C LEU A 337 11.65 -17.72 -6.05
N GLU A 338 12.80 -17.65 -5.37
CA GLU A 338 13.14 -18.57 -4.28
C GLU A 338 12.82 -17.87 -2.96
N MET A 339 11.52 -17.76 -2.65
CA MET A 339 11.07 -17.27 -1.36
C MET A 339 11.26 -18.38 -0.33
N GLU A 340 12.16 -18.18 0.64
CA GLU A 340 12.32 -19.12 1.75
C GLU A 340 10.99 -19.20 2.52
N ASN A 341 10.36 -20.37 2.46
CA ASN A 341 9.16 -20.63 3.25
C ASN A 341 9.59 -20.81 4.73
N ARG A 342 9.20 -19.83 5.56
CA ARG A 342 9.05 -19.85 7.04
C ARG A 342 10.12 -19.14 7.85
#